data_AF-A0A1J6IZ15-F1
#
_entry.id   AF-A0A1J6IZ15-F1
#
_cell.length_a   1.000
_cell.length_b   1.000
_cell.length_c   1.000
_cell.angle_alpha   90.00
_cell.angle_beta   90.00
_cell.angle_gamma   90.00
#
_symmetry.space_group_name_H-M   'P 1'
#
loop_
_entity.id
_entity.type
_entity.pdbx_description
1 polymer ?
#
loop_
_entity_poly.entity_id
_entity_poly.type
_entity_poly.pdbx_seq_one_letter_code
_entity_poly.pdbx_strand_id
1 'polypeptide(L)'
;MSQKLCGESIAARIQLIGCYLRYEVAGFQTVGPTELLFKVCGSTQASGTGFSDRLETALGEVGKGVSSGNGFYAGGYQSVYVLGQCEGDLESEDCVNCVKIAAGKAKSECGNSISAQIYLQQCYISYTYYPNGVPSKSLSPSGRRQSTQKTVAIVLGGMVGVGLGVACLLVTRSAFKKKSKSKSVAKGMTKWGRDFEEMALEKTKV
;
A
#
# COMPACT_ATOMS: atom_id res chain seq x y z
N MET A 1 -0.36 -10.52 17.39
CA MET A 1 -0.69 -9.07 17.48
C MET A 1 -1.99 -8.85 18.22
N SER A 2 -3.08 -9.54 17.87
CA SER A 2 -4.35 -9.47 18.59
C SER A 2 -4.25 -9.78 20.08
N GLN A 3 -3.61 -10.89 20.47
CA GLN A 3 -3.48 -11.26 21.89
C GLN A 3 -2.77 -10.20 22.75
N LYS A 4 -1.85 -9.41 22.16
CA LYS A 4 -1.15 -8.33 22.88
C LYS A 4 -2.03 -7.09 23.09
N LEU A 5 -2.94 -6.81 22.15
CA LEU A 5 -3.80 -5.62 22.18
C LEU A 5 -5.15 -5.89 22.87
N CYS A 6 -5.68 -7.10 22.71
CA CYS A 6 -7.02 -7.48 23.14
C CYS A 6 -7.02 -8.57 24.23
N GLY A 7 -5.90 -9.24 24.49
CA GLY A 7 -5.83 -10.38 25.42
C GLY A 7 -6.42 -11.65 24.82
N GLU A 8 -6.90 -12.56 25.67
CA GLU A 8 -7.66 -13.74 25.23
C GLU A 8 -9.11 -13.35 24.95
N SER A 9 -9.35 -12.71 23.80
CA SER A 9 -10.70 -12.31 23.36
C SER A 9 -11.30 -13.32 22.41
N ILE A 10 -12.61 -13.60 22.58
CA ILE A 10 -13.42 -14.39 21.65
C ILE A 10 -13.77 -13.63 20.35
N ALA A 11 -13.61 -12.31 20.34
CA ALA A 11 -13.72 -11.46 19.18
C ALA A 11 -12.79 -10.26 19.32
N ALA A 12 -12.17 -9.82 18.23
CA ALA A 12 -11.42 -8.57 18.22
C ALA A 12 -11.47 -7.89 16.86
N ARG A 13 -11.38 -6.56 16.89
CA ARG A 13 -11.28 -5.68 15.72
C ARG A 13 -10.07 -4.79 15.88
N ILE A 14 -9.16 -4.82 14.91
CA ILE A 14 -7.95 -4.00 14.88
C ILE A 14 -7.91 -3.28 13.55
N GLN A 15 -7.89 -1.96 13.60
CA GLN A 15 -7.87 -1.10 12.44
C GLN A 15 -6.63 -0.22 12.48
N LEU A 16 -5.76 -0.40 11.49
CA LEU A 16 -4.54 0.36 11.27
C LEU A 16 -4.68 1.18 9.99
N ILE A 17 -3.73 2.09 9.74
CA ILE A 17 -3.77 3.00 8.59
C ILE A 17 -3.83 2.23 7.25
N GLY A 18 -3.20 1.05 7.16
CA GLY A 18 -3.12 0.28 5.91
C GLY A 18 -3.78 -1.10 5.96
N CYS A 19 -4.30 -1.53 7.10
CA CYS A 19 -4.90 -2.85 7.21
C CYS A 19 -5.95 -2.93 8.32
N TYR A 20 -6.87 -3.85 8.08
CA TYR A 20 -8.00 -4.17 8.93
C TYR A 20 -7.94 -5.65 9.29
N LEU A 21 -8.14 -5.98 10.55
CA LEU A 21 -8.26 -7.36 11.03
C LEU A 21 -9.48 -7.46 11.92
N ARG A 22 -10.36 -8.41 11.62
CA ARG A 22 -11.47 -8.81 12.48
C ARG A 22 -11.51 -10.32 12.58
N TYR A 23 -11.72 -10.82 13.79
CA TYR A 23 -12.08 -12.20 14.04
C TYR A 23 -13.16 -12.25 15.11
N GLU A 24 -14.02 -13.26 15.03
CA GLU A 24 -15.10 -13.51 15.98
C GLU A 24 -15.43 -15.00 15.99
N VAL A 25 -15.87 -15.51 17.14
CA VAL A 25 -16.42 -16.86 17.24
C VAL A 25 -17.77 -16.95 16.53
N ALA A 26 -18.09 -18.12 15.98
CA ALA A 26 -19.38 -18.34 15.34
C ALA A 26 -20.55 -18.09 16.33
N GLY A 27 -21.59 -17.38 15.89
CA GLY A 27 -22.73 -17.01 16.72
C GLY A 27 -22.52 -15.78 17.61
N PHE A 28 -21.41 -15.05 17.44
CA PHE A 28 -21.22 -13.76 18.09
C PHE A 28 -22.28 -12.76 17.61
N GLN A 29 -22.78 -11.92 18.51
CA GLN A 29 -23.85 -10.97 18.18
C GLN A 29 -23.32 -9.88 17.24
N THR A 30 -23.82 -9.88 16.01
CA THR A 30 -23.47 -8.88 15.02
C THR A 30 -24.26 -7.59 15.26
N VAL A 31 -23.55 -6.51 15.55
CA VAL A 31 -24.07 -5.13 15.46
C VAL A 31 -24.51 -4.81 14.03
N GLY A 32 -25.35 -3.78 13.87
CA GLY A 32 -25.86 -3.40 12.56
C GLY A 32 -24.73 -3.05 11.57
N PRO A 33 -24.90 -3.32 10.26
CA PRO A 33 -23.84 -3.14 9.26
C PRO A 33 -23.29 -1.70 9.18
N THR A 34 -24.12 -0.73 9.56
CA THR A 34 -23.86 0.70 9.48
C THR A 34 -23.76 1.37 10.86
N GLU A 35 -23.64 0.56 11.91
CA GLU A 35 -23.47 1.05 13.27
C GLU A 35 -22.15 1.81 13.43
N LEU A 36 -22.18 2.95 14.12
CA LEU A 36 -21.00 3.78 14.35
C LEU A 36 -20.18 3.20 15.50
N LEU A 37 -19.02 2.65 15.19
CA LEU A 37 -18.13 2.05 16.18
C LEU A 37 -17.22 3.08 16.84
N PHE A 38 -16.60 3.94 16.03
CA PHE A 38 -15.62 4.90 16.50
C PHE A 38 -15.52 6.10 15.56
N LYS A 39 -15.19 7.25 16.14
CA LYS A 39 -14.90 8.47 15.38
C LYS A 39 -13.68 9.19 15.94
N VAL A 40 -12.93 9.82 15.04
CA VAL A 40 -11.87 10.76 15.39
C VAL A 40 -12.10 12.02 14.59
N CYS A 41 -12.33 13.15 15.28
CA CYS A 41 -12.35 14.46 14.66
C CYS A 41 -11.02 15.17 14.95
N GLY A 42 -10.48 15.89 13.97
CA GLY A 42 -9.27 16.68 14.14
C GLY A 42 -9.47 17.80 15.16
N SER A 43 -8.44 18.10 15.95
CA SER A 43 -8.47 19.19 16.93
C SER A 43 -8.50 20.58 16.28
N THR A 44 -8.00 20.69 15.04
CA THR A 44 -8.01 21.93 14.28
C THR A 44 -9.33 22.08 13.53
N GLN A 45 -9.99 23.21 13.75
CA GLN A 45 -11.19 23.57 13.01
C GLN A 45 -10.83 24.18 11.66
N ALA A 46 -11.69 23.99 10.68
CA ALA A 46 -11.53 24.60 9.37
C ALA A 46 -11.69 26.12 9.47
N SER A 47 -10.76 26.82 8.83
CA SER A 47 -10.80 28.27 8.66
C SER A 47 -10.86 28.60 7.16
N GLY A 48 -11.59 29.66 6.82
CA GLY A 48 -11.82 30.09 5.44
C GLY A 48 -13.20 29.72 4.89
N THR A 49 -13.59 30.38 3.81
CA THR A 49 -14.89 30.20 3.16
C THR A 49 -14.89 28.98 2.23
N GLY A 50 -16.05 28.32 2.11
CA GLY A 50 -16.25 27.22 1.16
C GLY A 50 -15.69 25.85 1.60
N PHE A 51 -15.19 25.71 2.83
CA PHE A 51 -14.78 24.39 3.35
C PHE A 51 -15.93 23.38 3.34
N SER A 52 -17.10 23.77 3.86
CA SER A 52 -18.28 22.91 3.92
C SER A 52 -18.69 22.39 2.54
N ASP A 53 -18.76 23.28 1.55
CA ASP A 53 -19.17 22.92 0.18
C ASP A 53 -18.15 21.97 -0.50
N ARG A 54 -16.85 22.23 -0.28
CA ARG A 54 -15.78 21.35 -0.77
C ARG A 54 -15.82 19.99 -0.09
N LEU A 55 -16.05 19.94 1.21
CA LEU A 55 -16.17 18.71 1.98
C LEU A 55 -17.38 17.90 1.50
N GLU A 56 -18.53 18.57 1.31
CA GLU A 56 -19.75 17.95 0.80
C GLU A 56 -19.53 17.33 -0.58
N THR A 57 -18.90 18.07 -1.49
CA THR A 57 -18.60 17.58 -2.83
C THR A 57 -17.64 16.39 -2.78
N ALA A 58 -16.56 16.50 -2.00
CA ALA A 58 -15.56 15.44 -1.88
C ALA A 58 -16.14 14.13 -1.31
N LEU A 59 -16.97 14.25 -0.26
CA LEU A 59 -17.66 13.11 0.36
C LEU A 59 -18.71 12.48 -0.58
N GLY A 60 -19.35 13.29 -1.44
CA GLY A 60 -20.32 12.81 -2.43
C GLY A 60 -19.71 11.86 -3.47
N GLU A 61 -18.42 12.01 -3.77
CA GLU A 61 -17.72 11.16 -4.75
C GLU A 61 -17.33 9.79 -4.20
N VAL A 62 -17.29 9.61 -2.88
CA VAL A 62 -16.85 8.35 -2.25
C VAL A 62 -17.72 7.17 -2.68
N GLY A 63 -19.04 7.35 -2.77
CA GLY A 63 -19.95 6.27 -3.17
C GLY A 63 -19.66 5.75 -4.58
N LYS A 64 -19.50 6.64 -5.56
CA LYS A 64 -19.11 6.25 -6.93
C LYS A 64 -17.69 5.68 -6.97
N GLY A 65 -16.81 6.27 -6.18
CA GLY A 65 -15.43 5.84 -6.02
C GLY A 65 -15.30 4.39 -5.58
N VAL A 66 -15.96 4.00 -4.47
CA VAL A 66 -15.86 2.62 -3.97
C VAL A 66 -16.56 1.62 -4.88
N SER A 67 -17.63 2.04 -5.57
CA SER A 67 -18.32 1.18 -6.56
C SER A 67 -17.40 0.86 -7.74
N SER A 68 -16.66 1.85 -8.26
CA SER A 68 -15.72 1.65 -9.37
C SER A 68 -14.38 1.04 -8.95
N GLY A 69 -13.98 1.22 -7.69
CA GLY A 69 -12.70 0.80 -7.13
C GLY A 69 -12.76 -0.49 -6.31
N ASN A 70 -13.78 -1.34 -6.50
CA ASN A 70 -13.96 -2.62 -5.80
C ASN A 70 -13.90 -2.46 -4.27
N GLY A 71 -14.70 -1.55 -3.72
CA GLY A 71 -14.78 -1.29 -2.29
C GLY A 71 -13.72 -0.34 -1.74
N PHE A 72 -12.86 0.24 -2.59
CA PHE A 72 -11.86 1.22 -2.17
C PHE A 72 -11.89 2.49 -3.02
N TYR A 73 -11.73 3.64 -2.37
CA TYR A 73 -11.60 4.93 -3.03
C TYR A 73 -10.56 5.80 -2.31
N ALA A 74 -9.75 6.48 -3.12
CA ALA A 74 -8.78 7.47 -2.69
C ALA A 74 -8.80 8.59 -3.71
N GLY A 75 -9.31 9.75 -3.32
CA GLY A 75 -9.46 10.88 -4.24
C GLY A 75 -9.69 12.18 -3.50
N GLY A 76 -9.82 13.27 -4.23
CA GLY A 76 -10.01 14.56 -3.59
C GLY A 76 -10.73 15.54 -4.51
N TYR A 77 -11.33 16.54 -3.87
CA TYR A 77 -11.95 17.66 -4.54
C TYR A 77 -11.32 18.95 -4.01
N GLN A 78 -10.64 19.68 -4.89
CA GLN A 78 -9.89 20.90 -4.57
C GLN A 78 -8.89 20.68 -3.41
N SER A 79 -9.21 21.17 -2.22
CA SER A 79 -8.38 21.13 -1.00
C SER A 79 -8.80 20.03 -0.03
N VAL A 80 -9.81 19.21 -0.35
CA VAL A 80 -10.25 18.10 0.50
C VAL A 80 -9.83 16.78 -0.13
N TYR A 81 -9.09 15.99 0.62
CA TYR A 81 -8.78 14.60 0.28
C TYR A 81 -9.70 13.67 1.07
N VAL A 82 -10.14 12.58 0.45
CA VAL A 82 -11.06 11.59 1.02
C VAL A 82 -10.63 10.18 0.67
N LEU A 83 -10.73 9.28 1.64
CA LEU A 83 -10.55 7.84 1.48
C LEU A 83 -11.82 7.14 1.96
N GLY A 84 -12.29 6.17 1.19
CA GLY A 84 -13.37 5.26 1.59
C GLY A 84 -12.95 3.80 1.38
N GLN A 85 -13.29 2.93 2.32
CA GLN A 85 -13.00 1.50 2.26
C GLN A 85 -14.16 0.70 2.84
N CYS A 86 -14.60 -0.33 2.11
CA CYS A 86 -15.58 -1.32 2.54
C CYS A 86 -14.87 -2.60 3.01
N GLU A 87 -15.52 -3.34 3.90
CA GLU A 87 -15.12 -4.72 4.21
C GLU A 87 -15.30 -5.60 2.96
N GLY A 88 -14.41 -6.57 2.75
CA GLY A 88 -14.25 -7.25 1.45
C GLY A 88 -15.37 -8.23 1.09
N ASP A 89 -16.26 -8.53 2.04
CA ASP A 89 -17.41 -9.41 1.92
C ASP A 89 -18.71 -8.65 1.57
N LEU A 90 -18.68 -7.31 1.48
CA LEU A 90 -19.87 -6.53 1.14
C LEU A 90 -20.18 -6.58 -0.35
N GLU A 91 -21.47 -6.69 -0.67
CA GLU A 91 -21.97 -6.44 -2.01
C GLU A 91 -21.78 -4.96 -2.40
N SER A 92 -21.75 -4.70 -3.71
CA SER A 92 -21.45 -3.36 -4.24
C SER A 92 -22.46 -2.31 -3.75
N GLU A 93 -23.74 -2.65 -3.66
CA GLU A 93 -24.78 -1.71 -3.22
C GLU A 93 -24.68 -1.41 -1.71
N ASP A 94 -24.47 -2.44 -0.89
CA ASP A 94 -24.28 -2.30 0.55
C ASP A 94 -23.03 -1.49 0.89
N CYS A 95 -21.94 -1.71 0.16
CA CYS A 95 -20.72 -0.92 0.28
C CYS A 95 -20.98 0.57 0.01
N VAL A 96 -21.67 0.88 -1.10
CA VAL A 96 -22.04 2.26 -1.46
C VAL A 96 -22.93 2.89 -0.38
N ASN A 97 -23.90 2.14 0.14
CA ASN A 97 -24.79 2.61 1.18
C ASN A 97 -24.03 2.88 2.49
N CYS A 98 -23.15 1.97 2.90
CA CYS A 98 -22.34 2.11 4.11
C CYS A 98 -21.48 3.39 4.05
N VAL A 99 -20.75 3.62 2.96
CA VAL A 99 -19.89 4.81 2.86
C VAL A 99 -20.69 6.11 2.77
N LYS A 100 -21.91 6.08 2.20
CA LYS A 100 -22.83 7.24 2.22
C LYS A 100 -23.29 7.58 3.64
N ILE A 101 -23.65 6.57 4.44
CA ILE A 101 -24.01 6.76 5.85
C ILE A 101 -22.80 7.26 6.65
N ALA A 102 -21.61 6.69 6.40
CA ALA A 102 -20.38 7.15 7.03
C ALA A 102 -20.07 8.61 6.67
N ALA A 103 -20.28 9.02 5.42
CA ALA A 103 -20.13 10.40 4.96
C ALA A 103 -21.12 11.35 5.63
N GLY A 104 -22.37 10.94 5.81
CA GLY A 104 -23.36 11.68 6.60
C GLY A 104 -22.89 11.89 8.04
N LYS A 105 -22.39 10.83 8.68
CA LYS A 105 -21.83 10.91 10.05
C LYS A 105 -20.57 11.76 10.12
N ALA A 106 -19.70 11.74 9.11
CA ALA A 106 -18.53 12.62 9.06
C ALA A 106 -18.93 14.10 9.09
N LYS A 107 -20.00 14.46 8.36
CA LYS A 107 -20.56 15.82 8.36
C LYS A 107 -21.21 16.17 9.70
N SER A 108 -22.09 15.32 10.23
CA SER A 108 -22.82 15.62 11.47
C SER A 108 -21.93 15.64 12.70
N GLU A 109 -20.94 14.74 12.77
CA GLU A 109 -20.12 14.54 13.96
C GLU A 109 -18.82 15.35 13.96
N CYS A 110 -18.25 15.61 12.77
CA CYS A 110 -16.93 16.24 12.62
C CYS A 110 -16.93 17.39 11.60
N GLY A 111 -18.08 17.89 11.12
CA GLY A 111 -18.17 18.80 9.97
C GLY A 111 -17.44 20.14 10.09
N ASN A 112 -16.98 20.53 11.29
CA ASN A 112 -16.17 21.73 11.50
C ASN A 112 -14.67 21.44 11.51
N SER A 113 -14.26 20.19 11.70
CA SER A 113 -12.85 19.80 11.84
C SER A 113 -12.18 19.68 10.47
N ILE A 114 -10.89 20.01 10.37
CA ILE A 114 -10.16 19.86 9.09
C ILE A 114 -9.91 18.41 8.70
N SER A 115 -10.12 17.46 9.59
CA SER A 115 -9.94 16.04 9.32
C SER A 115 -10.91 15.22 10.13
N ALA A 116 -11.36 14.10 9.58
CA ALA A 116 -12.10 13.11 10.34
C ALA A 116 -11.79 11.69 9.90
N GLN A 117 -12.03 10.76 10.80
CA GLN A 117 -12.03 9.32 10.55
C GLN A 117 -13.31 8.75 11.17
N ILE A 118 -14.13 8.11 10.35
CA ILE A 118 -15.41 7.51 10.76
C ILE A 118 -15.33 6.01 10.50
N TYR A 119 -15.51 5.22 11.56
CA TYR A 119 -15.47 3.77 11.54
C TYR A 119 -16.87 3.24 11.79
N LEU A 120 -17.49 2.69 10.76
CA LEU A 120 -18.71 1.90 10.88
C LEU A 120 -18.38 0.42 10.98
N GLN A 121 -19.39 -0.40 11.26
CA GLN A 121 -19.21 -1.85 11.33
C GLN A 121 -18.61 -2.42 10.04
N GLN A 122 -19.13 -2.06 8.87
CA GLN A 122 -18.70 -2.66 7.59
C GLN A 122 -17.90 -1.72 6.67
N CYS A 123 -17.68 -0.47 7.05
CA CYS A 123 -16.90 0.45 6.23
C CYS A 123 -16.20 1.53 7.05
N TYR A 124 -15.26 2.17 6.40
CA TYR A 124 -14.43 3.24 6.93
C TYR A 124 -14.38 4.37 5.93
N ILE A 125 -14.46 5.60 6.43
CA ILE A 125 -14.08 6.77 5.64
C ILE A 125 -13.17 7.69 6.43
N SER A 126 -12.35 8.45 5.72
CA SER A 126 -11.61 9.56 6.28
C SER A 126 -11.54 10.72 5.30
N TYR A 127 -11.41 11.93 5.84
CA TYR A 127 -11.08 13.10 5.04
C TYR A 127 -10.01 13.95 5.71
N THR A 128 -9.30 14.73 4.90
CA THR A 128 -8.33 15.72 5.38
C THR A 128 -8.35 16.93 4.46
N TYR A 129 -8.47 18.12 5.06
CA TYR A 129 -8.44 19.41 4.39
C TYR A 129 -7.02 19.97 4.40
N TYR A 130 -6.57 20.37 3.24
CA TYR A 130 -5.27 20.98 2.99
C TYR A 130 -5.51 22.41 2.50
N PRO A 131 -5.32 23.43 3.35
CA PRO A 131 -5.52 24.83 2.96
C PRO A 131 -4.71 25.24 1.72
N ASN A 132 -3.53 24.63 1.55
CA ASN A 132 -2.60 24.88 0.44
C ASN A 132 -2.76 23.90 -0.74
N GLY A 133 -3.85 23.12 -0.77
CA GLY A 133 -4.09 22.08 -1.77
C GLY A 133 -3.57 20.70 -1.36
N VAL A 134 -4.19 19.64 -1.91
CA VAL A 134 -3.85 18.24 -1.59
C VAL A 134 -2.45 17.90 -2.11
N PRO A 135 -1.53 17.38 -1.28
CA PRO A 135 -0.18 16.98 -1.72
C PRO A 135 -0.22 15.89 -2.79
N SER A 136 0.35 16.15 -3.97
CA SER A 136 0.27 15.26 -5.14
C SER A 136 1.24 14.06 -5.11
N LYS A 137 1.76 13.64 -3.94
CA LYS A 137 2.65 12.47 -3.87
C LYS A 137 1.83 11.18 -4.05
N SER A 138 1.60 10.82 -5.31
CA SER A 138 1.18 9.51 -5.82
C SER A 138 0.21 8.75 -4.91
N LEU A 139 -1.02 9.24 -4.81
CA LEU A 139 -2.13 8.47 -4.28
C LEU A 139 -2.60 7.49 -5.36
N SER A 140 -1.86 6.38 -5.51
CA SER A 140 -2.28 5.27 -6.33
C SER A 140 -2.80 4.14 -5.44
N PRO A 141 -4.05 3.69 -5.63
CA PRO A 141 -4.50 2.40 -5.10
C PRO A 141 -3.60 1.29 -5.66
N SER A 142 -3.34 0.29 -4.84
CA SER A 142 -2.51 -0.89 -5.12
C SER A 142 -2.61 -1.44 -6.56
N GLY A 143 -1.47 -1.82 -7.15
CA GLY A 143 -1.45 -2.96 -8.06
C GLY A 143 -1.24 -2.76 -9.57
N ARG A 144 -0.41 -1.81 -10.03
CA ARG A 144 0.34 -2.03 -11.28
C ARG A 144 1.66 -1.27 -11.25
N ARG A 145 2.74 -2.01 -11.00
CA ARG A 145 4.11 -1.52 -11.11
C ARG A 145 4.45 -1.30 -12.59
N GLN A 146 3.84 -0.31 -13.23
CA GLN A 146 4.28 0.14 -14.55
C GLN A 146 5.42 1.12 -14.32
N SER A 147 6.61 0.54 -14.08
CA SER A 147 7.86 1.29 -14.07
C SER A 147 8.22 1.64 -15.51
N THR A 148 7.50 2.60 -16.09
CA THR A 148 7.82 3.20 -17.39
C THR A 148 9.07 4.09 -17.32
N GLN A 149 9.80 4.05 -16.19
CA GLN A 149 11.09 4.71 -15.97
C GLN A 149 12.18 3.74 -15.49
N LYS A 150 12.06 2.44 -15.82
CA LYS A 150 13.17 1.46 -15.76
C LYS A 150 13.36 0.64 -17.03
N THR A 151 12.45 0.76 -18.01
CA THR A 151 12.56 0.06 -19.30
C THR A 151 13.78 0.50 -20.12
N VAL A 152 14.22 1.76 -20.02
CA VAL A 152 15.41 2.24 -20.75
C VAL A 152 16.71 1.63 -20.23
N ALA A 153 16.83 1.41 -18.92
CA ALA A 153 18.04 0.83 -18.32
C ALA A 153 18.24 -0.66 -18.67
N ILE A 154 17.14 -1.41 -18.81
CA ILE A 154 17.19 -2.84 -19.15
C ILE A 154 17.58 -3.04 -20.63
N VAL A 155 17.09 -2.17 -21.53
CA VAL A 155 17.39 -2.27 -22.97
C VAL A 155 18.84 -1.87 -23.27
N LEU A 156 19.39 -0.86 -22.59
CA LEU A 156 20.79 -0.46 -22.76
C LEU A 156 21.77 -1.42 -22.05
N GLY A 157 21.40 -2.00 -20.91
CA GLY A 157 22.22 -2.99 -20.20
C GLY A 157 22.30 -4.35 -20.92
N GLY A 158 21.24 -4.74 -21.63
CA GLY A 158 21.18 -6.01 -22.37
C GLY A 158 22.15 -6.08 -23.54
N MET A 159 22.33 -4.99 -24.29
CA MET A 159 23.24 -4.97 -25.45
C MET A 159 24.72 -5.10 -25.05
N VAL A 160 25.15 -4.49 -23.94
CA VAL A 160 26.54 -4.60 -23.47
C VAL A 160 26.82 -5.99 -22.87
N GLY A 161 25.85 -6.55 -22.13
CA GLY A 161 25.97 -7.88 -21.53
C GLY A 161 26.07 -9.02 -22.54
N VAL A 162 25.28 -8.98 -23.62
CA VAL A 162 25.33 -9.99 -24.69
C VAL A 162 26.65 -9.90 -25.47
N GLY A 163 27.14 -8.69 -25.75
CA GLY A 163 28.43 -8.50 -26.43
C GLY A 163 29.61 -9.07 -25.63
N LEU A 164 29.68 -8.76 -24.33
CA LEU A 164 30.73 -9.29 -23.44
C LEU A 164 30.62 -10.81 -23.26
N GLY A 165 29.40 -11.34 -23.16
CA GLY A 165 29.17 -12.78 -23.07
C GLY A 165 29.63 -13.54 -24.31
N VAL A 166 29.33 -13.03 -25.51
CA VAL A 166 29.79 -13.63 -26.78
C VAL A 166 31.30 -13.52 -26.92
N ALA A 167 31.91 -12.38 -26.56
CA ALA A 167 33.37 -12.22 -26.59
C ALA A 167 34.07 -13.22 -25.65
N CYS A 168 33.59 -13.37 -24.40
CA CYS A 168 34.10 -14.37 -23.47
C CYS A 168 33.91 -15.81 -23.98
N LEU A 169 32.78 -16.12 -24.62
CA LEU A 169 32.55 -17.45 -25.21
C LEU A 169 33.47 -17.73 -26.41
N LEU A 170 33.80 -16.73 -27.22
CA LEU A 170 34.74 -16.89 -28.33
C LEU A 170 36.19 -17.02 -27.85
N VAL A 171 36.59 -16.28 -26.82
CA VAL A 171 37.93 -16.38 -26.19
C VAL A 171 38.11 -17.71 -25.46
N THR A 172 37.09 -18.19 -24.74
CA THR A 172 37.15 -19.53 -24.13
C THR A 172 37.22 -20.60 -25.20
N ARG A 173 36.40 -20.54 -26.26
CA ARG A 173 36.46 -21.52 -27.37
C ARG A 173 37.79 -21.51 -28.11
N SER A 174 38.45 -20.37 -28.29
CA SER A 174 39.78 -20.31 -28.91
C SER A 174 40.89 -20.82 -27.97
N ALA A 175 40.77 -20.60 -26.66
CA ALA A 175 41.65 -21.20 -25.66
C ALA A 175 41.48 -22.73 -25.58
N PHE A 176 40.26 -23.24 -25.70
CA PHE A 176 39.97 -24.68 -25.72
C PHE A 176 40.29 -25.35 -27.07
N LYS A 177 40.18 -24.64 -28.20
CA LYS A 177 40.65 -25.16 -29.50
C LYS A 177 42.16 -25.29 -29.60
N LYS A 178 42.92 -24.61 -28.73
CA LYS A 178 44.40 -24.64 -28.74
C LYS A 178 45.04 -25.63 -27.78
N LYS A 179 44.29 -26.61 -27.26
CA LYS A 179 44.87 -27.77 -26.56
C LYS A 179 44.21 -29.10 -26.96
N SER A 180 44.43 -29.51 -28.21
CA SER A 180 44.74 -30.92 -28.49
C SER A 180 46.25 -31.10 -28.32
N LYS A 181 46.69 -31.19 -27.06
CA LYS A 181 47.84 -31.97 -26.57
C LYS A 181 48.22 -31.54 -25.16
N SER A 182 48.41 -32.58 -24.34
CA SER A 182 49.11 -32.65 -23.06
C SER A 182 48.31 -32.43 -21.77
N LYS A 183 48.38 -33.51 -20.99
CA LYS A 183 47.85 -33.77 -19.65
C LYS A 183 48.41 -32.79 -18.62
N SER A 184 47.61 -32.50 -17.60
CA SER A 184 47.86 -32.85 -16.20
C SER A 184 47.53 -31.73 -15.20
N VAL A 185 47.00 -32.20 -14.08
CA VAL A 185 46.98 -31.63 -12.73
C VAL A 185 45.91 -30.57 -12.43
N ALA A 186 44.78 -31.11 -11.96
CA ALA A 186 44.00 -30.55 -10.88
C ALA A 186 44.89 -29.97 -9.76
N LYS A 187 44.87 -28.64 -9.58
CA LYS A 187 45.22 -27.93 -8.33
C LYS A 187 44.93 -26.45 -8.54
N GLY A 188 43.86 -25.95 -7.91
CA GLY A 188 43.50 -24.53 -7.96
C GLY A 188 42.10 -24.22 -7.44
N MET A 189 41.24 -25.25 -7.29
CA MET A 189 39.83 -25.11 -6.91
C MET A 189 39.56 -25.21 -5.40
N THR A 190 40.54 -24.94 -4.54
CA THR A 190 40.36 -24.98 -3.07
C THR A 190 40.87 -23.74 -2.32
N LYS A 191 41.35 -22.70 -3.01
CA LYS A 191 41.88 -21.49 -2.35
C LYS A 191 40.89 -20.32 -2.23
N TRP A 192 39.91 -20.20 -3.13
CA TRP A 192 38.91 -19.12 -3.10
C TRP A 192 37.77 -19.31 -2.10
N GLY A 193 37.62 -20.51 -1.51
CA GLY A 193 36.54 -20.82 -0.57
C GLY A 193 36.78 -20.36 0.87
N ARG A 194 37.97 -19.83 1.21
CA ARG A 194 38.30 -19.37 2.57
C ARG A 194 38.41 -17.85 2.72
N ASP A 195 38.39 -17.09 1.63
CA ASP A 195 38.45 -15.61 1.68
C ASP A 195 37.03 -14.97 1.74
N PHE A 196 35.97 -15.76 1.57
CA PHE A 196 34.58 -15.28 1.60
C PHE A 196 33.96 -15.29 3.02
N GLU A 197 34.63 -15.92 3.99
CA GLU A 197 34.13 -16.06 5.36
C GLU A 197 34.58 -14.90 6.29
N GLU A 198 35.46 -13.99 5.83
CA GLU A 198 35.95 -12.85 6.63
C GLU A 198 35.33 -11.47 6.26
N MET A 199 34.54 -11.36 5.19
CA MET A 199 33.86 -10.09 4.82
C MET A 199 32.38 -10.00 5.25
N ALA A 200 31.88 -11.01 5.96
CA ALA A 200 30.50 -11.06 6.47
C ALA A 200 30.31 -10.40 7.86
N LEU A 201 31.34 -9.77 8.43
CA LEU A 201 31.33 -9.26 9.82
C LEU A 201 31.66 -7.77 9.97
N GLU A 202 31.46 -6.93 8.94
CA GLU A 202 31.62 -5.46 9.07
C GLU A 202 30.55 -4.62 8.34
N LYS A 203 29.29 -5.08 8.31
CA LYS A 203 28.13 -4.23 7.93
C LYS A 203 27.01 -4.23 8.97
N THR A 204 27.39 -4.29 10.24
CA THR A 204 26.51 -4.06 11.40
C THR A 204 27.02 -2.88 12.22
N LYS A 205 27.22 -1.71 11.60
CA LYS A 205 27.33 -0.42 12.31
C LYS A 205 27.31 0.78 11.36
N VAL A 206 26.13 1.30 11.04
CA VAL A 206 25.80 2.75 11.08
C VAL A 206 24.31 2.84 11.40
#